data_AF-A0A355T579-F1
#
_entry.id   AF-A0A355T579-F1
#
_cell.length_a   1.000
_cell.length_b   1.000
_cell.length_c   1.000
_cell.angle_alpha   90.00
_cell.angle_beta   90.00
_cell.angle_gamma   90.00
#
_symmetry.space_group_name_H-M   'P 1'
#
loop_
_entity.id
_entity.type
_entity.pdbx_description
1 polymer ?
#
loop_
_entity_poly.entity_id
_entity_poly.type
_entity_poly.pdbx_seq_one_letter_code
_entity_poly.pdbx_strand_id
1 'polypeptide(L)'
;MIEPMTTKIGRTILALGLAAVWATSTALAAADLSPAEIQAAEDDLKQAITLIEDQKYDEAIPIMLSIYNGDIGADSDTLNYLGFAHRKLGHNKDALRYYEEALELEPEHLGANEYLGELFIQTGELDKAATQLEILTKLCGSCEESEMLAEAIAQAQAGETHSSLRW
;
A
#
# COMPACT_ATOMS: atom_id res chain seq x y z
N MET A 1 1.41 47.77 -74.30
CA MET A 1 -0.02 48.13 -74.09
C MET A 1 -0.19 48.25 -72.58
N ILE A 2 -0.03 49.45 -72.00
CA ILE A 2 -1.06 50.49 -71.70
C ILE A 2 -2.20 49.96 -70.80
N GLU A 3 -2.28 50.55 -69.59
CA GLU A 3 -3.15 50.40 -68.39
C GLU A 3 -4.70 50.53 -68.64
N PRO A 4 -5.68 50.40 -67.67
CA PRO A 4 -5.62 50.70 -66.21
C PRO A 4 -6.58 50.01 -65.19
N MET A 5 -6.30 50.31 -63.90
CA MET A 5 -7.12 50.56 -62.69
C MET A 5 -8.58 50.02 -62.55
N THR A 6 -8.90 49.38 -61.40
CA THR A 6 -9.60 49.98 -60.23
C THR A 6 -10.16 48.94 -59.22
N THR A 7 -9.73 49.07 -57.97
CA THR A 7 -10.50 49.12 -56.70
C THR A 7 -11.64 48.12 -56.41
N LYS A 8 -11.50 47.38 -55.28
CA LYS A 8 -12.50 47.41 -54.18
C LYS A 8 -11.90 46.95 -52.84
N ILE A 9 -11.99 47.86 -51.87
CA ILE A 9 -11.70 47.72 -50.44
C ILE A 9 -12.75 46.79 -49.81
N GLY A 10 -12.34 45.91 -48.90
CA GLY A 10 -13.29 45.03 -48.22
C GLY A 10 -12.77 44.28 -47.00
N ARG A 11 -12.73 44.98 -45.86
CA ARG A 11 -12.95 44.49 -44.48
C ARG A 11 -11.87 43.61 -43.83
N THR A 12 -11.13 44.28 -42.96
CA THR A 12 -10.54 43.77 -41.72
C THR A 12 -11.54 42.93 -40.93
N ILE A 13 -11.17 41.70 -40.57
CA ILE A 13 -11.53 41.10 -39.27
C ILE A 13 -10.27 40.43 -38.74
N LEU A 14 -9.79 40.98 -37.63
CA LEU A 14 -8.77 40.42 -36.76
C LEU A 14 -9.34 39.15 -36.11
N ALA A 15 -8.68 38.01 -36.27
CA ALA A 15 -8.89 36.87 -35.38
C ALA A 15 -7.54 36.20 -35.13
N LEU A 16 -6.90 36.59 -34.02
CA LEU A 16 -5.80 35.87 -33.40
C LEU A 16 -6.33 34.49 -32.98
N GLY A 17 -6.09 33.47 -33.80
CA GLY A 17 -6.22 32.08 -33.40
C GLY A 17 -4.94 31.67 -32.67
N LEU A 18 -4.93 31.79 -31.34
CA LEU A 18 -3.95 31.08 -30.53
C LEU A 18 -4.21 29.57 -30.69
N ALA A 19 -3.28 28.87 -31.34
CA ALA A 19 -3.24 27.42 -31.37
C ALA A 19 -3.02 26.90 -29.94
N ALA A 20 -4.03 26.22 -29.40
CA ALA A 20 -3.98 25.61 -28.09
C ALA A 20 -3.86 24.08 -28.20
N VAL A 21 -2.95 23.57 -27.37
CA VAL A 21 -2.80 22.18 -26.91
C VAL A 21 -2.13 21.19 -27.86
N TRP A 22 -0.80 21.11 -27.77
CA TRP A 22 -0.04 19.88 -27.98
C TRP A 22 0.52 19.44 -26.63
N ALA A 23 -0.13 18.48 -25.99
CA ALA A 23 0.45 17.55 -25.02
C ALA A 23 -0.68 16.70 -24.43
N THR A 24 -1.17 15.70 -25.15
CA THR A 24 -1.74 14.54 -24.45
C THR A 24 -0.57 13.68 -24.05
N SER A 25 -0.02 13.94 -22.87
CA SER A 25 0.87 13.00 -22.21
C SER A 25 0.18 11.65 -22.19
N THR A 26 0.75 10.66 -22.87
CA THR A 26 0.35 9.27 -22.67
C THR A 26 0.88 8.86 -21.31
N ALA A 27 0.15 9.25 -20.26
CA ALA A 27 0.23 8.56 -19.00
C ALA A 27 -0.10 7.09 -19.29
N LEU A 28 0.81 6.22 -18.85
CA LEU A 28 0.66 4.77 -18.80
C LEU A 28 -0.78 4.45 -18.36
N ALA A 29 -1.48 3.58 -19.08
CA ALA A 29 -2.86 3.22 -18.80
C ALA A 29 -2.97 2.60 -17.39
N ALA A 30 -3.25 3.44 -16.40
CA ALA A 30 -3.95 3.02 -15.20
C ALA A 30 -5.31 2.50 -15.64
N ALA A 31 -5.78 1.42 -15.03
CA ALA A 31 -7.06 0.79 -15.35
C ALA A 31 -8.19 1.83 -15.50
N ASP A 32 -9.14 1.59 -16.43
CA ASP A 32 -10.34 2.42 -16.67
C ASP A 32 -11.33 2.33 -15.48
N LEU A 33 -10.84 2.51 -14.25
CA LEU A 33 -11.64 2.50 -13.04
C LEU A 33 -12.41 3.81 -12.92
N SER A 34 -13.70 3.70 -12.69
CA SER A 34 -14.55 4.83 -12.37
C SER A 34 -14.25 5.36 -10.96
N PRO A 35 -14.50 6.65 -10.69
CA PRO A 35 -14.38 7.19 -9.33
C PRO A 35 -15.23 6.45 -8.29
N ALA A 36 -16.33 5.82 -8.71
CA ALA A 36 -17.19 5.03 -7.82
C ALA A 36 -16.54 3.70 -7.42
N GLU A 37 -15.80 3.05 -8.32
CA GLU A 37 -15.07 1.81 -8.02
C GLU A 37 -13.90 2.07 -7.07
N ILE A 38 -13.18 3.17 -7.28
CA ILE A 38 -12.11 3.62 -6.38
C ILE A 38 -12.70 3.91 -4.99
N GLN A 39 -13.79 4.67 -4.92
CA GLN A 39 -14.43 5.01 -3.65
C GLN A 39 -14.94 3.77 -2.91
N ALA A 40 -15.51 2.80 -3.63
CA ALA A 40 -15.99 1.57 -3.03
C ALA A 40 -14.85 0.77 -2.38
N ALA A 41 -13.69 0.67 -3.04
CA ALA A 41 -12.53 0.00 -2.47
C ALA A 41 -11.94 0.75 -1.27
N GLU A 42 -11.93 2.09 -1.29
CA GLU A 42 -11.52 2.89 -0.12
C GLU A 42 -12.46 2.66 1.08
N ASP A 43 -13.77 2.58 0.83
CA ASP A 43 -14.77 2.29 1.86
C ASP A 43 -14.61 0.87 2.42
N ASP A 44 -14.38 -0.12 1.56
CA ASP A 44 -14.11 -1.50 1.94
C ASP A 44 -12.80 -1.61 2.75
N LEU A 45 -11.74 -0.92 2.34
CA LEU A 45 -10.45 -0.89 3.06
C LEU A 45 -10.64 -0.31 4.46
N LYS A 46 -11.35 0.82 4.56
CA LYS A 46 -11.66 1.45 5.84
C LYS A 46 -12.47 0.52 6.73
N GLN A 47 -13.48 -0.16 6.19
CA GLN A 47 -14.27 -1.13 6.94
C GLN A 47 -13.40 -2.28 7.47
N ALA A 48 -12.54 -2.84 6.62
CA ALA A 48 -11.65 -3.92 7.01
C ALA A 48 -10.66 -3.50 8.11
N ILE A 49 -10.09 -2.30 8.02
CA ILE A 49 -9.20 -1.76 9.05
C ILE A 49 -9.94 -1.60 10.38
N THR A 50 -11.16 -1.06 10.39
CA THR A 50 -11.97 -0.98 11.62
C THR A 50 -12.24 -2.35 12.23
N LEU A 51 -12.51 -3.37 11.40
CA LEU A 51 -12.67 -4.73 11.90
C LEU A 51 -11.37 -5.31 12.50
N ILE A 52 -10.22 -4.98 11.92
CA ILE A 52 -8.90 -5.36 12.46
C ILE A 52 -8.63 -4.70 13.81
N GLU A 53 -8.92 -3.40 13.94
CA GLU A 53 -8.83 -2.65 15.19
C GLU A 53 -9.74 -3.24 16.28
N ASP A 54 -10.94 -3.68 15.88
CA ASP A 54 -11.90 -4.38 16.74
C ASP A 54 -11.54 -5.87 16.99
N GLN A 55 -10.40 -6.34 16.48
CA GLN A 55 -9.91 -7.73 16.57
C GLN A 55 -10.81 -8.78 15.91
N LYS A 56 -11.69 -8.36 15.00
CA LYS A 56 -12.60 -9.19 14.20
C LYS A 56 -11.93 -9.64 12.91
N TYR A 57 -10.80 -10.34 13.04
CA TYR A 57 -9.95 -10.71 11.91
C TYR A 57 -10.64 -11.61 10.90
N ASP A 58 -11.50 -12.51 11.37
CA ASP A 58 -12.32 -13.41 10.56
C ASP A 58 -13.35 -12.67 9.70
N GLU A 59 -13.88 -11.53 10.19
CA GLU A 59 -14.74 -10.65 9.41
C GLU A 59 -13.94 -9.74 8.44
N ALA A 60 -12.73 -9.32 8.82
CA ALA A 60 -11.90 -8.42 8.02
C ALA A 60 -11.27 -9.09 6.78
N ILE A 61 -10.76 -10.31 6.94
CA ILE A 61 -10.05 -11.05 5.88
C ILE A 61 -10.86 -11.15 4.58
N PRO A 62 -12.15 -11.56 4.54
CA PRO A 62 -12.87 -11.67 3.27
C PRO A 62 -13.01 -10.32 2.54
N ILE A 63 -13.10 -9.20 3.26
CA ILE A 63 -13.15 -7.87 2.66
C ILE A 63 -11.78 -7.53 2.05
N MET A 64 -10.69 -7.75 2.79
CA MET A 64 -9.34 -7.51 2.27
C MET A 64 -8.98 -8.41 1.09
N LEU A 65 -9.43 -9.66 1.09
CA LEU A 65 -9.27 -10.56 -0.06
C LEU A 65 -10.05 -10.07 -1.28
N SER A 66 -11.21 -9.44 -1.10
CA SER A 66 -11.96 -8.83 -2.20
C SER A 66 -11.17 -7.69 -2.84
N ILE A 67 -10.53 -6.85 -2.03
CA ILE A 67 -9.65 -5.77 -2.49
C ILE A 67 -8.44 -6.35 -3.23
N TYR A 68 -7.73 -7.29 -2.58
CA TYR A 68 -6.53 -7.94 -3.14
C TYR A 68 -6.77 -8.61 -4.49
N ASN A 69 -7.92 -9.30 -4.65
CA ASN A 69 -8.26 -9.99 -5.91
C ASN A 69 -8.97 -9.07 -6.93
N GLY A 70 -9.27 -7.83 -6.58
CA GLY A 70 -10.01 -6.89 -7.41
C GLY A 70 -9.14 -6.17 -8.45
N ASP A 71 -9.78 -5.40 -9.32
CA ASP A 71 -9.10 -4.68 -10.42
C ASP A 71 -8.17 -3.55 -9.94
N ILE A 72 -8.38 -3.07 -8.70
CA ILE A 72 -7.49 -2.10 -8.05
C ILE A 72 -6.16 -2.75 -7.63
N GLY A 73 -6.16 -4.05 -7.37
CA GLY A 73 -5.02 -4.78 -6.81
C GLY A 73 -4.73 -4.41 -5.36
N ALA A 74 -3.79 -5.12 -4.74
CA ALA A 74 -3.30 -4.77 -3.42
C ALA A 74 -1.98 -3.99 -3.50
N ASP A 75 -1.90 -2.97 -2.66
CA ASP A 75 -0.64 -2.36 -2.26
C ASP A 75 -0.01 -3.11 -1.07
N SER A 76 1.20 -2.71 -0.71
CA SER A 76 1.96 -3.26 0.40
C SER A 76 1.21 -3.15 1.75
N ASP A 77 0.46 -2.06 1.96
CA ASP A 77 -0.34 -1.84 3.16
C ASP A 77 -1.48 -2.89 3.29
N THR A 78 -2.22 -3.12 2.21
CA THR A 78 -3.30 -4.12 2.17
C THR A 78 -2.75 -5.53 2.44
N LEU A 79 -1.61 -5.86 1.83
CA LEU A 79 -0.92 -7.13 2.07
C LEU A 79 -0.43 -7.25 3.51
N ASN A 80 0.12 -6.18 4.07
CA ASN A 80 0.54 -6.13 5.46
C ASN A 80 -0.63 -6.40 6.43
N TYR A 81 -1.80 -5.80 6.19
CA TYR A 81 -2.98 -6.06 7.01
C TYR A 81 -3.53 -7.49 6.85
N LEU A 82 -3.51 -8.07 5.65
CA LEU A 82 -3.83 -9.48 5.46
C LEU A 82 -2.88 -10.37 6.27
N GLY A 83 -1.58 -10.10 6.18
CA GLY A 83 -0.56 -10.77 6.99
C GLY A 83 -0.85 -10.67 8.49
N PHE A 84 -1.18 -9.46 8.95
CA PHE A 84 -1.52 -9.17 10.35
C PHE A 84 -2.72 -9.98 10.82
N ALA A 85 -3.84 -9.89 10.10
CA ALA A 85 -5.06 -10.61 10.45
C ALA A 85 -4.85 -12.13 10.49
N HIS A 86 -4.13 -12.69 9.51
CA HIS A 86 -3.79 -14.11 9.50
C HIS A 86 -2.87 -14.51 10.66
N ARG A 87 -1.87 -13.70 11.02
CA ARG A 87 -0.97 -13.96 12.16
C ARG A 87 -1.75 -14.02 13.47
N LYS A 88 -2.68 -13.08 13.68
CA LYS A 88 -3.51 -12.99 14.89
C LYS A 88 -4.46 -14.18 15.03
N LEU A 89 -4.89 -14.78 13.92
CA LEU A 89 -5.64 -16.05 13.91
C LEU A 89 -4.77 -17.31 14.01
N GLY A 90 -3.44 -17.18 14.02
CA GLY A 90 -2.51 -18.32 14.03
C GLY A 90 -2.37 -19.00 12.65
N HIS A 91 -2.87 -18.40 11.58
CA HIS A 91 -2.71 -18.85 10.21
C HIS A 91 -1.31 -18.47 9.68
N ASN A 92 -0.27 -18.97 10.35
CA ASN A 92 1.12 -18.52 10.18
C ASN A 92 1.64 -18.63 8.73
N LYS A 93 1.18 -19.63 7.96
CA LYS A 93 1.60 -19.82 6.56
C LYS A 93 1.07 -18.72 5.64
N ASP A 94 -0.20 -18.35 5.81
CA ASP A 94 -0.79 -17.27 5.04
C ASP A 94 -0.21 -15.92 5.45
N ALA A 95 0.01 -15.73 6.76
CA ALA A 95 0.68 -14.54 7.28
C ALA A 95 2.05 -14.33 6.63
N LEU A 96 2.90 -15.37 6.64
CA LEU A 96 4.23 -15.33 6.02
C LEU A 96 4.14 -14.93 4.55
N ARG A 97 3.27 -15.60 3.79
CA ARG A 97 3.10 -15.32 2.35
C ARG A 97 2.72 -13.86 2.11
N TYR A 98 1.75 -13.32 2.84
CA TYR A 98 1.30 -11.95 2.63
C TYR A 98 2.34 -10.90 3.03
N TYR A 99 3.09 -11.13 4.11
CA TYR A 99 4.21 -10.24 4.43
C TYR A 99 5.34 -10.31 3.39
N GLU A 100 5.65 -11.49 2.89
CA GLU A 100 6.64 -11.66 1.80
C GLU A 100 6.17 -10.93 0.53
N GLU A 101 4.90 -11.09 0.13
CA GLU A 101 4.32 -10.35 -1.00
C GLU A 101 4.37 -8.82 -0.76
N ALA A 102 4.07 -8.34 0.45
CA ALA A 102 4.17 -6.92 0.80
C ALA A 102 5.60 -6.38 0.62
N LEU A 103 6.59 -7.14 1.09
CA LEU A 103 8.00 -6.78 1.02
C LEU A 103 8.61 -6.98 -0.38
N GLU A 104 7.99 -7.80 -1.24
CA GLU A 104 8.32 -7.85 -2.67
C GLU A 104 7.88 -6.55 -3.39
N LEU A 105 6.74 -5.97 -3.01
CA LEU A 105 6.28 -4.69 -3.56
C LEU A 105 7.06 -3.51 -2.98
N GLU A 106 7.25 -3.49 -1.66
CA GLU A 106 7.94 -2.43 -0.95
C GLU A 106 8.88 -3.00 0.11
N PRO A 107 10.16 -3.24 -0.24
CA PRO A 107 11.13 -3.82 0.69
C PRO A 107 11.38 -3.00 1.96
N GLU A 108 11.12 -1.69 1.91
CA GLU A 108 11.35 -0.74 3.01
C GLU A 108 10.09 -0.52 3.88
N HIS A 109 9.00 -1.25 3.62
CA HIS A 109 7.76 -1.09 4.37
C HIS A 109 7.95 -1.47 5.84
N LEU A 110 7.86 -0.48 6.73
CA LEU A 110 8.22 -0.67 8.14
C LEU A 110 7.30 -1.67 8.85
N GLY A 111 5.98 -1.50 8.72
CA GLY A 111 5.01 -2.41 9.36
C GLY A 111 5.14 -3.88 8.92
N ALA A 112 5.36 -4.15 7.63
CA ALA A 112 5.57 -5.51 7.13
C ALA A 112 6.87 -6.14 7.65
N ASN A 113 7.96 -5.39 7.74
CA ASN A 113 9.21 -5.87 8.36
C ASN A 113 9.00 -6.17 9.86
N GLU A 114 8.30 -5.29 10.59
CA GLU A 114 7.97 -5.48 12.01
C GLU A 114 7.12 -6.74 12.22
N TYR A 115 5.98 -6.83 11.55
CA TYR A 115 5.03 -7.91 11.76
C TYR A 115 5.50 -9.26 11.24
N LEU A 116 6.38 -9.28 10.23
CA LEU A 116 7.11 -10.49 9.85
C LEU A 116 8.10 -10.90 10.96
N GLY A 117 8.78 -9.94 11.58
CA GLY A 117 9.59 -10.18 12.78
C GLY A 117 8.79 -10.81 13.92
N GLU A 118 7.62 -10.25 14.24
CA GLU A 118 6.71 -10.82 15.23
C GLU A 118 6.18 -12.21 14.86
N LEU A 119 5.92 -12.46 13.57
CA LEU A 119 5.55 -13.80 13.10
C LEU A 119 6.68 -14.80 13.38
N PHE A 120 7.94 -14.42 13.14
CA PHE A 120 9.08 -15.26 13.46
C PHE A 120 9.23 -15.52 14.96
N ILE A 121 8.89 -14.56 15.82
CA ILE A 121 8.80 -14.80 17.27
C ILE A 121 7.73 -15.86 17.56
N GLN A 122 6.53 -15.71 16.98
CA GLN A 122 5.40 -16.63 17.14
C GLN A 122 5.69 -18.05 16.63
N THR A 123 6.58 -18.21 15.65
CA THR A 123 7.02 -19.53 15.15
C THR A 123 8.30 -20.04 15.79
N GLY A 124 8.90 -19.30 16.74
CA GLY A 124 10.12 -19.68 17.46
C GLY A 124 11.42 -19.46 16.67
N GLU A 125 11.38 -18.68 15.58
CA GLU A 125 12.48 -18.37 14.69
C GLU A 125 13.16 -17.04 15.07
N LEU A 126 13.61 -16.92 16.32
CA LEU A 126 14.16 -15.67 16.88
C LEU A 126 15.33 -15.07 16.06
N ASP A 127 16.16 -15.90 15.43
CA ASP A 127 17.25 -15.42 14.57
C ASP A 127 16.73 -14.63 13.36
N LYS A 128 15.59 -15.05 12.80
CA LYS A 128 14.94 -14.33 11.70
C LYS A 128 14.25 -13.05 12.18
N ALA A 129 13.66 -13.06 13.37
CA ALA A 129 13.13 -11.84 13.99
C ALA A 129 14.24 -10.79 14.19
N ALA A 130 15.41 -11.20 14.69
CA ALA A 130 16.57 -10.33 14.83
C ALA A 130 17.04 -9.75 13.48
N THR A 131 16.97 -10.55 12.41
CA THR A 131 17.27 -10.07 11.05
C THR A 131 16.31 -8.96 10.62
N GLN A 132 15.01 -9.08 10.91
CA GLN A 132 14.03 -8.03 10.62
C GLN A 132 14.28 -6.76 11.45
N LEU A 133 14.68 -6.90 12.71
CA LEU A 133 15.07 -5.76 13.54
C LEU A 133 16.32 -5.04 12.99
N GLU A 134 17.30 -5.77 12.48
CA GLU A 134 18.47 -5.16 11.82
C GLU A 134 18.06 -4.36 10.57
N ILE A 135 17.11 -4.88 9.79
CA ILE A 135 16.54 -4.17 8.63
C ILE A 135 15.87 -2.87 9.10
N LEU A 136 14.94 -2.94 10.04
CA LEU A 136 14.24 -1.75 10.58
C LEU A 136 15.22 -0.72 11.15
N THR A 137 16.21 -1.16 11.94
CA THR A 137 17.24 -0.30 12.50
C THR A 137 18.04 0.42 11.41
N LYS A 138 18.30 -0.25 10.27
CA LYS A 138 18.98 0.37 9.13
C LYS A 138 18.09 1.36 8.38
N LEU A 139 16.79 1.08 8.26
CA LEU A 139 15.83 1.91 7.53
C LEU A 139 15.50 3.20 8.30
N CYS A 140 15.21 3.08 9.60
CA CYS A 140 14.68 4.19 10.40
C CYS A 140 15.51 4.55 11.64
N GLY A 141 16.48 3.73 12.05
CA GLY A 141 17.18 3.89 13.33
C GLY A 141 16.30 3.45 14.50
N SER A 142 16.00 4.38 15.41
CA SER A 142 15.02 4.19 16.49
C SER A 142 13.70 4.80 16.05
N CYS A 143 12.81 3.94 15.56
CA CYS A 143 11.42 4.26 15.26
C CYS A 143 10.49 3.29 15.98
N GLU A 144 9.18 3.59 15.97
CA GLU A 144 8.15 2.82 16.67
C GLU A 144 8.26 1.32 16.34
N GLU A 145 8.35 0.96 15.06
CA GLU A 145 8.43 -0.42 14.58
C GLU A 145 9.70 -1.14 15.08
N SER A 146 10.86 -0.47 15.03
CA SER A 146 12.11 -1.04 15.52
C SER A 146 12.10 -1.24 17.04
N GLU A 147 11.49 -0.32 17.78
CA GLU A 147 11.41 -0.38 19.24
C GLU A 147 10.43 -1.47 19.68
N MET A 148 9.27 -1.56 19.01
CA MET A 148 8.27 -2.61 19.24
C MET A 148 8.85 -4.01 18.98
N LEU A 149 9.52 -4.22 17.84
CA LEU A 149 10.11 -5.52 17.53
C LEU A 149 11.27 -5.86 18.49
N ALA A 150 12.09 -4.88 18.88
CA ALA A 150 13.16 -5.10 19.85
C ALA A 150 12.62 -5.53 21.22
N GLU A 151 11.54 -4.89 21.68
CA GLU A 151 10.85 -5.27 22.91
C GLU A 151 10.27 -6.68 22.81
N ALA A 152 9.59 -7.00 21.69
CA ALA A 152 9.02 -8.32 21.44
C ALA A 152 10.07 -9.44 21.54
N ILE A 153 11.24 -9.22 20.91
CA ILE A 153 12.36 -10.17 20.93
C ILE A 153 12.87 -10.35 22.36
N ALA A 154 13.05 -9.26 23.11
CA ALA A 154 13.53 -9.31 24.49
C ALA A 154 12.58 -10.09 25.41
N GLN A 155 11.27 -9.86 25.29
CA GLN A 155 10.25 -10.59 26.06
C GLN A 155 10.24 -12.08 25.72
N ALA A 156 10.32 -12.43 24.43
CA ALA A 156 10.39 -13.82 23.99
C ALA A 156 11.65 -14.54 24.51
N GLN A 157 12.80 -13.85 24.54
CA GLN A 157 14.05 -14.38 25.11
C GLN A 157 13.98 -14.56 26.64
N ALA A 158 13.22 -13.72 27.34
CA ALA A 158 12.99 -13.84 28.77
C ALA A 158 12.06 -15.02 29.14
N GLY A 159 11.48 -15.70 28.14
CA GLY A 159 10.53 -16.78 28.35
C GLY A 159 9.15 -16.30 28.78
N GLU A 160 8.84 -15.02 28.58
CA GLU A 160 7.50 -14.48 28.80
C GLU A 160 6.60 -15.00 27.67
N THR A 161 5.67 -15.88 28.03
CA THR A 161 4.78 -16.51 27.06
C THR A 161 3.86 -15.48 26.40
N HIS A 162 3.60 -15.66 25.11
CA HIS A 162 2.79 -14.82 24.21
C HIS A 162 1.49 -14.18 24.77
N SER A 163 0.93 -14.69 25.88
CA SER A 163 -0.24 -14.11 26.54
C SER A 163 0.01 -12.74 27.21
N SER A 164 1.27 -12.35 27.47
CA SER A 164 1.62 -11.02 28.00
C SER A 164 1.84 -9.97 26.91
N LEU A 165 1.96 -10.40 25.65
CA LEU A 165 2.18 -9.52 24.51
C LEU A 165 0.88 -8.81 24.14
N ARG A 166 0.76 -7.55 24.57
CA ARG A 166 -0.32 -6.64 24.18
C ARG A 166 0.05 -6.02 22.84
N TRP A 167 -0.40 -6.65 21.75
CA TRP A 167 -0.51 -6.03 20.43
C TRP A 167 -1.98 -5.76 20.16
#